data_AF-A0A1V9Y6J6-F1
#
_entry.id   AF-A0A1V9Y6J6-F1
#
_cell.length_a   1.000
_cell.length_b   1.000
_cell.length_c   1.000
_cell.angle_alpha   90.00
_cell.angle_beta   90.00
_cell.angle_gamma   90.00
#
_symmetry.space_group_name_H-M   'P 1'
#
loop_
_entity.id
_entity.type
_entity.pdbx_description
1 polymer ?
#
loop_
_entity_poly.entity_id
_entity_poly.type
_entity_poly.pdbx_seq_one_letter_code
_entity_poly.pdbx_strand_id
1 'polypeptide(L)'
;MHRIFGNKKPEAPKVNISDVHGRVDGRVTNLDAKINQLEQELKKYKEQMAKTKGPALASIKQRAMQTLKRKKMYEQQRDSLAAQSFNIEQVKYIT
;
A
#
# COMPACT_ATOMS: atom_id res chain seq x y z
N MET A 1 -4.31 -27.79 47.09
CA MET A 1 -3.18 -26.95 46.61
C MET A 1 -2.92 -27.28 45.15
N HIS A 2 -3.31 -26.41 44.22
CA HIS A 2 -2.89 -26.49 42.81
C HIS A 2 -2.16 -25.18 42.49
N ARG A 3 -0.88 -25.28 42.12
CA ARG A 3 0.01 -24.15 41.84
C ARG A 3 -0.47 -23.41 40.59
N ILE A 4 -0.80 -22.13 40.76
CA ILE A 4 -1.31 -21.23 39.71
C ILE A 4 -0.20 -20.38 39.08
N PHE A 5 1.07 -20.76 39.27
CA PHE A 5 2.22 -20.07 38.71
C PHE A 5 3.15 -21.09 38.06
N GLY A 6 3.22 -21.07 36.72
CA GLY A 6 4.16 -21.92 35.98
C GLY A 6 3.69 -22.51 34.64
N ASN A 7 2.59 -22.06 34.02
CA ASN A 7 2.37 -22.42 32.63
C ASN A 7 3.42 -21.69 31.78
N LYS A 8 4.32 -22.44 31.13
CA LYS A 8 5.14 -21.94 30.02
C LYS A 8 4.19 -21.18 29.09
N LYS A 9 4.49 -19.91 28.80
CA LYS A 9 3.78 -19.19 27.73
C LYS A 9 3.78 -20.12 26.51
N PRO A 10 2.62 -20.41 25.88
CA PRO A 10 2.64 -21.11 24.60
C PRO A 10 3.63 -20.35 23.72
N GLU A 11 4.63 -21.07 23.18
CA GLU A 11 5.59 -20.47 22.25
C GLU A 11 4.75 -19.71 21.23
N ALA A 12 4.95 -18.38 21.18
CA ALA A 12 4.26 -17.56 20.21
C ALA A 12 4.45 -18.26 18.86
N PRO A 13 3.36 -18.47 18.08
CA PRO A 13 3.46 -19.22 16.84
C PRO A 13 4.63 -18.64 16.07
N LYS A 14 5.63 -19.50 15.76
CA LYS A 14 6.82 -19.10 15.01
C LYS A 14 6.31 -18.26 13.85
N VAL A 15 6.73 -16.99 13.79
CA VAL A 15 6.29 -16.09 12.74
C VAL A 15 6.68 -16.75 11.43
N ASN A 16 5.72 -17.38 10.75
CA ASN A 16 5.94 -18.04 9.49
C ASN A 16 6.27 -16.95 8.49
N ILE A 17 7.55 -16.80 8.17
CA ILE A 17 8.05 -15.78 7.25
C ILE A 17 7.32 -15.88 5.90
N SER A 18 6.94 -17.09 5.48
CA SER A 18 6.11 -17.35 4.30
C SER A 18 4.71 -16.74 4.37
N ASP A 19 4.03 -16.80 5.53
CA ASP A 19 2.69 -16.22 5.73
C ASP A 19 2.75 -14.68 5.73
N VAL A 20 3.85 -14.13 6.24
CA VAL A 20 4.10 -12.67 6.21
C VAL A 20 4.33 -12.21 4.76
N HIS A 21 5.09 -12.96 3.97
CA HIS A 21 5.35 -12.64 2.56
C HIS A 21 4.07 -12.63 1.73
N GLY A 22 3.24 -13.68 1.81
CA GLY A 22 1.97 -13.73 1.07
C GLY A 22 1.00 -12.59 1.43
N ARG A 23 1.04 -12.12 2.68
CA ARG A 23 0.26 -10.94 3.11
C ARG A 23 0.83 -9.62 2.57
N VAL A 24 2.15 -9.49 2.48
CA VAL A 24 2.82 -8.32 1.90
C VAL A 24 2.54 -8.23 0.40
N ASP A 25 2.70 -9.33 -0.34
CA ASP A 25 2.42 -9.39 -1.77
C ASP A 25 0.97 -9.03 -2.09
N GLY A 26 0.02 -9.63 -1.37
CA GLY A 26 -1.40 -9.33 -1.53
C GLY A 26 -1.73 -7.85 -1.25
N ARG A 27 -1.02 -7.21 -0.32
CA ARG A 27 -1.16 -5.76 -0.06
C ARG A 27 -0.56 -4.92 -1.17
N VAL A 28 0.61 -5.28 -1.68
CA VAL A 28 1.27 -4.59 -2.81
C VAL A 28 0.38 -4.65 -4.05
N THR A 29 -0.13 -5.83 -4.42
CA THR A 29 -1.05 -5.99 -5.56
C THR A 29 -2.31 -5.12 -5.41
N ASN A 30 -2.90 -5.07 -4.22
CA ASN A 30 -4.07 -4.23 -3.95
C ASN A 30 -3.75 -2.73 -4.05
N LEU A 31 -2.57 -2.30 -3.62
CA LEU A 31 -2.12 -0.91 -3.75
C LEU A 31 -1.86 -0.55 -5.21
N ASP A 32 -1.19 -1.43 -5.98
CA ASP A 32 -0.95 -1.22 -7.41
C ASP A 32 -2.26 -1.11 -8.19
N ALA A 33 -3.26 -1.94 -7.88
CA ALA A 33 -4.60 -1.81 -8.48
C ALA A 33 -5.24 -0.44 -8.21
N LYS A 34 -5.14 0.07 -6.97
CA LYS A 34 -5.65 1.42 -6.62
C LYS A 34 -4.87 2.54 -7.31
N ILE A 35 -3.54 2.42 -7.38
CA ILE A 35 -2.68 3.39 -8.06
C ILE A 35 -3.04 3.46 -9.55
N ASN A 36 -3.23 2.30 -10.21
CA ASN A 36 -3.63 2.21 -11.61
C ASN A 36 -5.01 2.85 -11.86
N GLN A 37 -5.98 2.62 -10.97
CA GLN A 37 -7.29 3.27 -11.06
C GLN A 37 -7.19 4.80 -10.99
N LEU A 38 -6.41 5.32 -10.03
CA LEU A 38 -6.19 6.76 -9.88
C LEU A 38 -5.43 7.37 -11.07
N GLU A 39 -4.50 6.62 -11.67
CA GLU A 39 -3.78 7.04 -12.88
C GLU A 39 -4.70 7.15 -14.10
N GLN A 40 -5.60 6.18 -14.29
CA GLN A 40 -6.62 6.26 -15.32
C GLN A 40 -7.55 7.47 -15.12
N GLU A 41 -7.93 7.77 -13.87
CA GLU A 41 -8.73 8.94 -13.54
C GLU A 41 -7.97 10.25 -13.85
N LEU A 42 -6.69 10.33 -13.51
CA LEU A 42 -5.83 11.47 -13.84
C LEU A 42 -5.70 11.69 -15.35
N LYS A 43 -5.62 10.61 -16.14
CA LYS A 43 -5.61 10.70 -17.61
C LYS A 43 -6.90 11.33 -18.13
N LYS A 44 -8.05 10.93 -17.60
CA LYS A 44 -9.35 11.55 -17.95
C LYS A 44 -9.39 13.03 -17.58
N TYR A 45 -8.90 13.42 -16.40
CA TYR A 45 -8.82 14.83 -16.02
C TYR A 45 -7.88 15.63 -16.94
N LYS A 46 -6.76 15.05 -17.38
CA LYS A 46 -5.86 15.70 -18.34
C LYS A 46 -6.57 16.01 -19.67
N GLU A 47 -7.33 15.06 -20.19
CA GLU A 47 -8.13 15.24 -21.42
C GLU A 47 -9.25 16.27 -21.23
N GLN A 48 -9.94 16.25 -20.09
CA GLN A 48 -10.99 17.22 -19.76
C GLN A 48 -10.42 18.64 -19.63
N MET A 49 -9.26 18.80 -18.98
CA MET A 49 -8.60 20.11 -18.86
C MET A 49 -8.17 20.66 -20.24
N ALA A 50 -7.74 19.79 -21.16
CA ALA A 50 -7.37 20.22 -22.52
C ALA A 50 -8.57 20.77 -23.32
N LYS A 51 -9.77 20.24 -23.07
CA LYS A 51 -11.02 20.63 -23.76
C LYS A 51 -11.80 21.73 -23.04
N THR A 52 -11.53 21.98 -21.76
CA THR A 52 -12.29 22.90 -20.92
C THR A 52 -11.60 24.25 -20.81
N LYS A 53 -12.35 25.34 -20.99
CA LYS A 53 -11.88 26.72 -20.80
C LYS A 53 -12.69 27.44 -19.73
N GLY A 54 -12.14 28.52 -19.18
CA GLY A 54 -12.85 29.36 -18.21
C GLY A 54 -12.98 28.72 -16.81
N PRO A 55 -13.97 29.13 -15.99
CA PRO A 55 -14.04 28.79 -14.56
C PRO A 55 -14.18 27.29 -14.27
N ALA A 56 -14.73 26.51 -15.21
CA ALA A 56 -14.80 25.05 -15.10
C ALA A 56 -13.42 24.37 -15.09
N LEU A 57 -12.38 25.00 -15.64
CA LEU A 57 -11.01 24.46 -15.61
C LEU A 57 -10.45 24.40 -14.18
N ALA A 58 -10.78 25.39 -13.34
CA ALA A 58 -10.30 25.47 -11.97
C ALA A 58 -10.83 24.31 -11.11
N SER A 59 -12.10 23.95 -11.27
CA SER A 59 -12.71 22.83 -10.54
C SER A 59 -12.14 21.49 -10.97
N ILE A 60 -11.91 21.28 -12.28
CA ILE A 60 -11.27 20.07 -12.80
C ILE A 60 -9.83 19.95 -12.28
N LYS A 61 -9.06 21.05 -12.29
CA LYS A 61 -7.70 21.08 -11.74
C LYS A 61 -7.68 20.74 -10.25
N GLN A 62 -8.62 21.26 -9.47
CA GLN A 62 -8.72 20.95 -8.04
C GLN A 62 -8.98 19.46 -7.80
N ARG A 63 -9.91 18.86 -8.55
CA ARG A 63 -10.18 17.40 -8.49
C ARG A 63 -8.95 16.59 -8.88
N ALA A 64 -8.31 16.94 -10.00
CA ALA A 64 -7.08 16.29 -10.45
C ALA A 64 -5.96 16.36 -9.39
N MET A 65 -5.79 17.50 -8.72
CA MET A 65 -4.81 17.66 -7.64
C MET A 65 -5.13 16.76 -6.43
N GLN A 66 -6.41 16.59 -6.07
CA GLN A 66 -6.80 15.69 -5.00
C GLN A 66 -6.53 14.22 -5.37
N THR A 67 -6.86 13.81 -6.60
CA THR A 67 -6.56 12.46 -7.12
C THR A 67 -5.05 12.21 -7.15
N LEU A 68 -4.24 13.20 -7.56
CA LEU A 68 -2.78 13.11 -7.56
C LEU A 68 -2.21 12.93 -6.16
N LYS A 69 -2.71 13.68 -5.17
CA LYS A 69 -2.31 13.52 -3.76
C LYS A 69 -2.60 12.11 -3.25
N ARG A 70 -3.79 11.57 -3.57
CA ARG A 70 -4.16 10.19 -3.21
C ARG A 70 -3.26 9.16 -3.88
N LYS A 71 -2.94 9.35 -5.17
CA LYS A 71 -2.01 8.47 -5.91
C LYS A 71 -0.65 8.41 -5.21
N LYS A 72 -0.05 9.58 -4.94
CA LYS A 72 1.24 9.69 -4.26
C LYS A 72 1.26 9.04 -2.87
N MET A 73 0.18 9.19 -2.11
CA MET A 73 0.05 8.54 -0.80
C MET A 73 0.10 7.01 -0.93
N TYR A 74 -0.59 6.42 -1.91
CA TYR A 74 -0.56 4.98 -2.13
C TYR A 74 0.77 4.49 -2.71
N GLU A 75 1.39 5.27 -3.60
CA GLU A 75 2.76 4.99 -4.09
C GLU A 75 3.75 4.91 -2.92
N GLN A 76 3.71 5.88 -2.00
CA GLN A 76 4.56 5.87 -0.81
C GLN A 76 4.29 4.66 0.10
N GLN A 77 3.04 4.25 0.28
CA GLN A 77 2.69 3.05 1.05
C GLN A 77 3.22 1.78 0.38
N ARG A 78 3.10 1.68 -0.96
CA ARG A 78 3.60 0.56 -1.75
C ARG A 78 5.12 0.46 -1.65
N ASP A 79 5.82 1.58 -1.78
CA ASP A 79 7.28 1.62 -1.71
C ASP A 79 7.79 1.23 -0.31
N SER A 80 7.09 1.65 0.75
CA SER A 80 7.40 1.24 2.12
C SER A 80 7.22 -0.27 2.33
N LEU A 81 6.18 -0.87 1.74
CA LEU A 81 5.96 -2.33 1.81
C LEU A 81 7.00 -3.09 0.99
N ALA A 82 7.40 -2.58 -0.17
CA ALA A 82 8.46 -3.17 -0.98
C ALA A 82 9.80 -3.20 -0.21
N ALA A 83 10.14 -2.12 0.49
CA ALA A 83 11.33 -2.07 1.35
C ALA A 83 11.25 -3.08 2.52
N GLN A 84 10.05 -3.25 3.12
CA GLN A 84 9.84 -4.28 4.14
C GLN A 84 10.00 -5.70 3.58
N SER A 85 9.46 -5.97 2.39
CA SER A 85 9.62 -7.27 1.71
C SER A 85 11.09 -7.62 1.51
N PHE A 86 11.88 -6.65 1.02
CA PHE A 86 13.31 -6.85 0.80
C PHE A 86 14.07 -7.16 2.11
N ASN A 87 13.75 -6.47 3.20
CA ASN A 87 14.34 -6.75 4.51
C ASN A 87 13.95 -8.16 5.03
N ILE A 88 12.71 -8.60 4.79
CA ILE A 88 12.24 -9.94 5.16
C ILE A 88 12.95 -11.02 4.33
N GLU A 89 13.13 -10.78 3.03
CA GLU A 89 13.87 -11.67 2.14
C GLU A 89 15.32 -11.85 2.59
N GLN A 90 16.00 -10.79 3.03
CA GLN A 90 17.34 -10.91 3.58
C GLN A 90 17.40 -11.79 4.82
N VAL A 91 16.47 -11.63 5.77
CA VAL A 91 16.42 -12.45 7.00
C VAL A 91 16.27 -13.95 6.68
N LYS A 92 15.55 -14.30 5.61
CA LYS A 92 15.36 -15.69 5.15
C LYS A 92 16.67 -16.38 4.74
N TYR A 93 17.68 -15.64 4.28
CA TYR A 93 18.96 -16.22 3.87
C TYR A 93 20.00 -16.29 5.00
N ILE A 94 19.75 -15.61 6.12
CA ILE A 94 20.68 -15.49 7.25
C ILE A 94 20.33 -16.48 8.39
N THR A 95 19.12 -17.06 8.38
CA THR A 95 18.63 -18.05 9.38
C THR A 95 18.41 -19.41 8.74
#